data_AF-A0A7G9B6Q7-F1
#
_entry.id   AF-A0A7G9B6Q7-F1
#
_cell.length_a   1.000
_cell.length_b   1.000
_cell.length_c   1.000
_cell.angle_alpha   90.00
_cell.angle_beta   90.00
_cell.angle_gamma   90.00
#
_symmetry.space_group_name_H-M   'P 1'
#
loop_
_entity.id
_entity.type
_entity.pdbx_description
1 polymer ?
#
loop_
_entity_poly.entity_id
_entity_poly.type
_entity_poly.pdbx_seq_one_letter_code
_entity_poly.pdbx_strand_id
1 'polypeptide(L)'
;MGKRCSRGETLVETLTAILLVTLASLMMVRMCLSGIQLNHSVRVREDAFRAERNIAELCEESRSSPGQVSIRGSGREETYEVRVAGGEGKLTSYSLVKEGR
;
A
#
# COMPACT_ATOMS: atom_id res chain seq x y z
N MET A 1 -44.58 -19.73 46.42
CA MET A 1 -43.86 -19.58 45.13
C MET A 1 -44.63 -18.61 44.24
N GLY A 2 -44.23 -17.35 44.17
CA GLY A 2 -44.84 -16.38 43.26
C GLY A 2 -44.38 -16.65 41.83
N LYS A 3 -45.30 -17.04 40.94
CA LYS A 3 -45.06 -17.04 39.49
C LYS A 3 -44.83 -15.58 39.07
N ARG A 4 -43.59 -15.24 38.75
CA ARG A 4 -43.27 -13.96 38.10
C ARG A 4 -43.77 -14.03 36.66
N CYS A 5 -44.59 -13.06 36.27
CA CYS A 5 -45.18 -12.98 34.94
C CYS A 5 -44.08 -12.77 33.88
N SER A 6 -43.86 -13.78 33.03
CA SER A 6 -42.88 -13.87 31.93
C SER A 6 -43.17 -12.95 30.73
N ARG A 7 -44.01 -11.92 30.91
CA ARG A 7 -44.65 -11.19 29.79
C ARG A 7 -43.89 -9.92 29.38
N GLY A 8 -42.96 -9.45 30.22
CA GLY A 8 -42.09 -8.30 29.94
C GLY A 8 -40.68 -8.67 29.48
N GLU A 9 -40.20 -9.88 29.77
CA GLU A 9 -38.88 -10.37 29.35
C GLU A 9 -38.78 -10.47 27.83
N THR A 10 -39.81 -10.97 27.15
CA THR A 10 -39.83 -11.14 25.68
C THR A 10 -39.86 -9.82 24.89
N LEU A 11 -40.45 -8.77 25.45
CA LEU A 11 -40.50 -7.45 24.81
C LEU A 11 -39.15 -6.73 24.91
N VAL A 12 -38.51 -6.83 26.08
CA VAL A 12 -37.15 -6.29 26.28
C VAL A 12 -36.12 -7.09 25.49
N GLU A 13 -36.25 -8.41 25.48
CA GLU A 13 -35.36 -9.30 24.72
C GLU A 13 -35.43 -9.03 23.21
N THR A 14 -36.63 -8.86 22.64
CA THR A 14 -36.78 -8.48 21.22
C THR A 14 -36.22 -7.09 20.92
N LEU A 15 -36.40 -6.11 21.82
CA LEU A 15 -35.77 -4.80 21.71
C LEU A 15 -34.24 -4.88 21.72
N THR A 16 -33.66 -5.69 22.63
CA THR A 16 -32.21 -5.89 22.67
C THR A 16 -31.70 -6.62 21.44
N ALA A 17 -32.44 -7.61 20.91
CA ALA A 17 -32.09 -8.30 19.69
C ALA A 17 -32.07 -7.36 18.47
N ILE A 18 -33.08 -6.49 18.34
CA ILE A 18 -33.12 -5.47 17.27
C ILE A 18 -31.96 -4.48 17.41
N LEU A 19 -31.64 -4.02 18.62
CA LEU A 19 -30.49 -3.15 18.89
C LEU A 19 -29.16 -3.81 18.51
N LEU A 20 -28.96 -5.09 18.87
CA LEU A 20 -27.74 -5.82 18.53
C LEU A 20 -27.62 -6.04 17.02
N VAL A 21 -28.70 -6.41 16.35
CA VAL A 21 -28.71 -6.62 14.89
C VAL A 21 -28.45 -5.32 14.14
N THR A 22 -29.06 -4.21 14.57
CA THR A 22 -28.83 -2.89 13.95
C THR A 22 -27.40 -2.42 14.14
N LEU A 23 -26.83 -2.58 15.35
CA LEU A 23 -25.42 -2.23 15.61
C LEU A 23 -24.46 -3.10 14.79
N ALA A 24 -24.68 -4.41 14.75
CA ALA A 24 -23.88 -5.34 13.97
C ALA A 24 -23.93 -5.01 12.46
N SER A 25 -25.13 -4.69 11.95
CA SER A 25 -25.33 -4.31 10.56
C SER A 25 -24.57 -3.02 10.22
N LEU A 26 -24.62 -2.01 11.10
CA LEU A 26 -23.88 -0.76 10.92
C LEU A 26 -22.36 -0.99 10.91
N MET A 27 -21.86 -1.82 11.83
CA MET A 27 -20.44 -2.19 11.86
C MET A 27 -20.03 -2.91 10.58
N MET A 28 -20.82 -3.86 10.10
CA MET A 28 -20.55 -4.59 8.87
C MET A 28 -20.49 -3.65 7.66
N VAL A 29 -21.46 -2.74 7.52
CA VAL A 29 -21.46 -1.75 6.44
C VAL A 29 -20.24 -0.84 6.52
N ARG A 30 -19.87 -0.37 7.71
CA ARG A 30 -18.67 0.46 7.91
C ARG A 30 -17.40 -0.28 7.53
N MET A 31 -17.26 -1.55 7.91
CA MET A 31 -16.11 -2.37 7.52
C MET A 31 -16.00 -2.54 6.01
N CYS A 32 -17.12 -2.81 5.31
CA CYS A 32 -17.14 -2.90 3.85
C CYS A 32 -16.70 -1.58 3.20
N LEU A 33 -17.23 -0.45 3.68
CA LEU A 33 -16.86 0.87 3.17
C LEU A 33 -15.40 1.20 3.42
N SER A 34 -14.88 0.91 4.63
CA SER A 34 -13.47 1.09 4.96
C SER A 34 -12.58 0.20 4.09
N GLY A 35 -12.95 -1.05 3.83
CA GLY A 35 -12.23 -1.93 2.91
C GLY A 35 -12.15 -1.37 1.49
N ILE A 36 -13.26 -0.84 0.97
CA ILE A 36 -13.30 -0.19 -0.35
C ILE A 36 -12.39 1.06 -0.38
N GLN A 37 -12.47 1.90 0.65
CA GLN A 37 -11.65 3.11 0.75
C GLN A 37 -10.15 2.78 0.85
N LEU A 38 -9.79 1.76 1.63
CA LEU A 38 -8.40 1.28 1.73
C LEU A 38 -7.90 0.79 0.37
N ASN A 39 -8.66 -0.07 -0.30
CA ASN A 39 -8.29 -0.57 -1.64
C ASN A 39 -8.15 0.58 -2.65
N HIS A 40 -9.04 1.55 -2.62
CA HIS A 40 -8.94 2.73 -3.47
C HIS A 40 -7.69 3.57 -3.14
N SER A 41 -7.40 3.79 -1.85
CA SER A 41 -6.23 4.57 -1.41
C SER A 41 -4.90 3.91 -1.79
N VAL A 42 -4.83 2.58 -1.67
CA VAL A 42 -3.67 1.79 -2.08
C VAL A 42 -3.50 1.88 -3.59
N ARG A 43 -4.59 1.69 -4.36
CA ARG A 43 -4.54 1.79 -5.82
C ARG A 43 -4.05 3.15 -6.30
N VAL A 44 -4.55 4.26 -5.73
CA VAL A 44 -4.09 5.62 -6.09
C VAL A 44 -2.60 5.81 -5.81
N ARG A 45 -2.11 5.32 -4.66
CA ARG A 45 -0.68 5.40 -4.31
C ARG A 45 0.18 4.52 -5.21
N GLU A 46 -0.30 3.34 -5.53
CA GLU A 46 0.40 2.40 -6.41
C GLU A 46 0.46 2.91 -7.85
N ASP A 47 -0.64 3.49 -8.36
CA ASP A 47 -0.67 4.10 -9.69
C ASP A 47 0.32 5.27 -9.79
N ALA A 48 0.40 6.11 -8.75
CA ALA A 48 1.39 7.19 -8.69
C ALA A 48 2.83 6.66 -8.68
N PHE A 49 3.12 5.62 -7.87
CA PHE A 49 4.43 4.98 -7.84
C PHE A 49 4.78 4.32 -9.18
N ARG A 50 3.84 3.61 -9.80
CA ARG A 50 4.03 2.98 -11.11
C ARG A 50 4.27 4.01 -12.20
N ALA A 51 3.55 5.14 -12.17
CA ALA A 51 3.78 6.24 -13.11
C ALA A 51 5.19 6.84 -12.93
N GLU A 52 5.62 7.06 -11.69
CA GLU A 52 6.96 7.59 -11.40
C GLU A 52 8.07 6.61 -11.81
N ARG A 53 7.88 5.32 -11.51
CA ARG A 53 8.78 4.24 -11.96
C ARG A 53 8.84 4.17 -13.49
N ASN A 54 7.70 4.22 -14.17
CA ASN A 54 7.65 4.19 -15.62
C ASN A 54 8.35 5.42 -16.23
N ILE A 55 8.24 6.60 -15.61
CA ILE A 55 9.00 7.78 -16.05
C ILE A 55 10.52 7.57 -15.84
N ALA A 56 10.94 7.00 -14.72
CA ALA A 56 12.35 6.71 -14.45
C ALA A 56 12.92 5.65 -15.42
N GLU A 57 12.11 4.66 -15.80
CA GLU A 57 12.47 3.62 -16.77
C GLU A 57 12.38 4.11 -18.23
N LEU A 58 11.41 4.96 -18.59
CA LEU A 58 11.23 5.52 -19.94
C LEU A 58 12.14 6.72 -20.23
N CYS A 59 12.71 7.38 -19.22
CA CYS A 59 13.76 8.39 -19.40
C CYS A 59 15.11 7.78 -19.85
N GLU A 60 15.06 6.69 -20.60
CA GLU A 60 16.19 6.15 -21.33
C GLU A 60 16.62 7.10 -22.45
N GLU A 61 17.94 7.18 -22.59
CA GLU A 61 18.78 7.85 -23.59
C GLU A 61 18.96 9.37 -23.50
N SER A 62 17.93 10.20 -23.34
CA SER A 62 18.11 11.64 -23.60
C SER A 62 18.60 12.50 -22.42
N ARG A 63 18.50 12.02 -21.17
CA ARG A 63 18.88 12.78 -19.95
C ARG A 63 19.73 12.01 -18.95
N SER A 64 20.32 10.90 -19.38
CA SER A 64 21.06 10.04 -18.50
C SER A 64 22.53 10.48 -18.42
N SER A 65 23.00 10.79 -17.21
CA SER A 65 24.41 11.10 -16.98
C SER A 65 25.21 9.83 -16.70
N PRO A 66 26.45 9.70 -17.20
CA PRO A 66 27.35 8.65 -16.76
C PRO A 66 27.66 8.84 -15.27
N GLY A 67 27.56 7.76 -14.50
CA GLY A 67 27.86 7.71 -13.08
C GLY A 67 28.63 6.44 -12.73
N GLN A 68 29.18 6.40 -11.52
CA GLN A 68 29.86 5.23 -10.98
C GLN A 68 29.14 4.77 -9.71
N VAL A 69 28.94 3.47 -9.58
CA VAL A 69 28.42 2.85 -8.35
C VAL A 69 29.48 1.87 -7.85
N SER A 70 29.94 2.04 -6.62
CA SER A 70 30.81 1.07 -5.95
C SER A 70 29.97 0.11 -5.11
N ILE A 71 30.09 -1.18 -5.37
CA ILE A 71 29.51 -2.22 -4.53
C ILE A 71 30.63 -2.75 -3.64
N ARG A 72 30.47 -2.62 -2.32
CA ARG A 72 31.40 -3.16 -1.34
C ARG A 72 30.80 -4.39 -0.66
N GLY A 73 31.44 -5.54 -0.83
CA GLY A 73 31.00 -6.81 -0.25
C GLY A 73 32.17 -7.79 -0.10
N SER A 74 32.19 -8.58 0.98
CA SER A 74 33.17 -9.65 1.21
C SER A 74 34.65 -9.25 1.04
N GLY A 75 35.01 -8.03 1.50
CA GLY A 75 36.39 -7.53 1.43
C GLY A 75 36.84 -7.07 0.04
N ARG A 76 35.94 -7.02 -0.94
CA ARG A 76 36.18 -6.47 -2.28
C ARG A 76 35.31 -5.24 -2.52
N GLU A 77 35.86 -4.32 -3.29
CA GLU A 77 35.18 -3.13 -3.77
C GLU A 77 35.28 -3.14 -5.29
N GLU A 78 34.14 -3.20 -5.95
CA GLU A 78 34.05 -3.17 -7.40
C GLU A 78 33.24 -1.95 -7.83
N THR A 79 33.82 -1.19 -8.75
CA THR A 79 33.22 0.02 -9.29
C THR A 79 32.70 -0.26 -10.69
N TYR A 80 31.40 -0.01 -10.90
CA TYR A 80 30.72 -0.21 -12.17
C TYR A 80 30.37 1.13 -12.81
N GLU A 81 30.63 1.26 -14.10
CA GLU A 81 30.10 2.37 -14.90
C GLU A 81 28.61 2.12 -15.18
N VAL A 82 27.79 3.01 -14.66
CA VAL A 82 26.34 2.94 -14.79
C VAL A 82 25.80 4.23 -15.40
N ARG A 83 24.69 4.10 -16.08
CA ARG A 83 23.87 5.20 -16.55
C ARG A 83 22.81 5.44 -15.47
N VAL A 84 22.74 6.67 -14.96
CA VAL A 84 21.78 7.05 -13.92
C VAL A 84 20.64 7.83 -14.57
N ALA A 85 19.41 7.39 -14.34
CA ALA A 85 18.18 8.08 -14.73
C ALA A 85 17.37 8.45 -13.47
N GLY A 86 16.82 9.67 -13.43
CA GLY A 86 16.18 10.22 -12.23
C GLY A 86 17.00 11.35 -11.59
N GLY A 87 16.48 11.98 -10.53
CA GLY A 87 17.07 13.16 -9.88
C GLY A 87 16.43 13.50 -8.53
N GLU A 88 16.92 14.55 -7.86
CA GLU A 88 16.56 14.92 -6.48
C GLU A 88 15.05 14.80 -6.18
N GLY A 89 14.73 13.94 -5.19
CA GLY A 89 13.36 13.72 -4.71
C GLY A 89 12.51 12.74 -5.52
N LYS A 90 13.08 12.03 -6.52
CA LYS A 90 12.38 11.04 -7.35
C LYS A 90 13.06 9.67 -7.37
N LEU A 91 12.34 8.65 -7.84
CA LEU A 91 12.90 7.33 -8.13
C LEU A 91 14.12 7.42 -9.06
N THR A 92 15.22 6.79 -8.64
CA THR A 92 16.48 6.70 -9.38
C THR A 92 16.63 5.29 -9.97
N SER A 93 16.94 5.21 -11.26
CA SER A 93 17.18 3.98 -12.00
C SER A 93 18.64 3.91 -12.46
N TYR A 94 19.22 2.71 -12.45
CA TYR A 94 20.60 2.44 -12.84
C TYR A 94 20.62 1.38 -13.93
N SER A 95 21.27 1.67 -15.06
CA SER A 95 21.54 0.67 -16.08
C SER A 95 23.05 0.51 -16.29
N LEU A 96 23.52 -0.74 -16.42
CA LEU A 96 24.94 -1.04 -16.64
C LEU A 96 25.35 -0.55 -18.03
N VAL A 97 26.42 0.25 -18.10
CA VAL A 97 26.97 0.71 -19.38
C VAL A 97 28.04 -0.27 -19.87
N LYS A 98 28.76 -0.91 -18.94
CA LYS A 98 29.78 -1.91 -19.25
C LYS A 98 29.95 -2.84 -18.05
N GLU A 99 29.99 -4.14 -18.31
CA GLU A 99 30.41 -5.12 -17.30
C GLU A 99 31.88 -4.85 -16.94
N GLY A 100 32.15 -4.67 -15.66
CA GLY A 100 33.51 -4.61 -15.12
C GLY A 100 34.23 -5.91 -15.48
N ARG A 101 35.46 -5.76 -15.99
CA ARG A 101 36.31 -6.84 -16.51
C ARG A 101 36.80 -7.77 -15.42
#